data_AF-A0A9N8WF09-F1
#
_entry.id   AF-A0A9N8WF09-F1
#
_cell.length_a   1.000
_cell.length_b   1.000
_cell.length_c   1.000
_cell.angle_alpha   90.00
_cell.angle_beta   90.00
_cell.angle_gamma   90.00
#
_symmetry.space_group_name_H-M   'P 1'
#
loop_
_entity.id
_entity.type
_entity.pdbx_description
1 polymer ?
#
loop_
_entity_poly.entity_id
_entity_poly.type
_entity_poly.pdbx_seq_one_letter_code
_entity_poly.pdbx_strand_id
1 'polypeptide(L)'
;MQTHFEERVAEKYNRALQRGELSFIESKVTHIKDKGIEFEIRLAPSLAKKPTGNLRTKDELQQKPKADPFLPYNQDLFVQEHGKYNILLNKFCVVPHHLIIATKDFEKQTDPLNPEDLESIWHFMMQIKSQPSLAFFNCGELSGARSQSFVLQFNYDSYMVNDRT
;
A
#
# COMPACT_ATOMS: atom_id res chain seq x y z
N MET A 1 5.72 -14.31 -17.35
CA MET A 1 5.37 -15.54 -16.63
C MET A 1 4.95 -15.13 -15.24
N GLN A 2 3.73 -15.50 -14.83
CA GLN A 2 3.21 -15.17 -13.50
C GLN A 2 3.86 -16.07 -12.45
N THR A 3 4.21 -15.51 -11.28
CA THR A 3 4.86 -16.27 -10.20
C THR A 3 3.83 -16.79 -9.19
N HIS A 4 4.23 -17.79 -8.38
CA HIS A 4 3.42 -18.26 -7.26
C HIS A 4 3.05 -17.17 -6.25
N PHE A 5 3.88 -16.12 -6.15
CA PHE A 5 3.56 -14.97 -5.32
C PHE A 5 2.41 -14.16 -5.91
N GLU A 6 2.45 -13.86 -7.22
CA GLU A 6 1.40 -13.13 -7.93
C GLU A 6 0.07 -13.90 -7.92
N GLU A 7 0.11 -15.23 -8.07
CA GLU A 7 -1.07 -16.11 -7.92
C GLU A 7 -1.68 -15.98 -6.51
N ARG A 8 -0.85 -16.09 -5.46
CA ARG A 8 -1.31 -15.96 -4.08
C ARG A 8 -1.91 -14.59 -3.78
N VAL A 9 -1.29 -13.52 -4.28
CA VAL A 9 -1.80 -12.15 -4.15
C VAL A 9 -3.18 -12.03 -4.79
N ALA A 10 -3.35 -12.53 -6.01
CA ALA A 10 -4.63 -12.50 -6.73
C ALA A 10 -5.71 -13.31 -6.02
N GLU A 11 -5.40 -14.53 -5.57
CA GLU A 11 -6.32 -15.38 -4.81
C GLU A 11 -6.78 -14.71 -3.51
N LYS A 12 -5.83 -14.17 -2.73
CA LYS A 12 -6.12 -13.46 -1.48
C LYS A 12 -6.94 -12.21 -1.72
N TYR A 13 -6.62 -11.44 -2.76
CA TYR A 13 -7.36 -10.24 -3.13
C TYR A 13 -8.81 -10.55 -3.45
N ASN A 14 -9.05 -11.54 -4.33
CA ASN A 14 -10.40 -11.94 -4.71
C ASN A 14 -11.20 -12.44 -3.51
N ARG A 15 -10.59 -13.24 -2.64
CA ARG A 15 -11.24 -13.74 -1.42
C ARG A 15 -11.56 -12.62 -0.43
N ALA A 16 -10.62 -11.71 -0.17
CA ALA A 16 -10.81 -10.59 0.74
C ALA A 16 -11.88 -9.62 0.24
N LEU A 17 -11.92 -9.39 -1.07
CA LEU A 17 -12.96 -8.58 -1.72
C LEU A 17 -14.35 -9.24 -1.59
N GLN A 18 -14.46 -10.53 -1.87
CA GLN A 18 -15.72 -11.29 -1.74
C GLN A 18 -16.24 -11.32 -0.29
N ARG A 19 -15.34 -11.35 0.70
CA ARG A 19 -15.68 -11.35 2.12
C ARG A 19 -15.97 -9.96 2.69
N GLY A 20 -15.72 -8.89 1.93
CA GLY A 20 -15.83 -7.52 2.42
C GLY A 20 -14.70 -7.08 3.36
N GLU A 21 -13.63 -7.88 3.46
CA GLU A 21 -12.45 -7.55 4.27
C GLU A 21 -11.53 -6.55 3.56
N LEU A 22 -11.59 -6.52 2.22
CA LEU A 22 -10.97 -5.53 1.35
C LEU A 22 -12.04 -4.74 0.60
N SER A 23 -11.85 -3.43 0.50
CA SER A 23 -12.69 -2.50 -0.22
C SER A 23 -11.92 -1.89 -1.39
N PHE A 24 -12.25 -2.32 -2.61
CA PHE A 24 -11.74 -1.69 -3.82
C PHE A 24 -12.45 -0.36 -4.08
N ILE A 25 -11.65 0.70 -4.26
CA ILE A 25 -12.15 2.04 -4.54
C ILE A 25 -12.08 2.27 -6.05
N GLU A 26 -13.25 2.23 -6.68
CA GLU A 26 -13.37 2.53 -8.09
C GLU A 26 -12.86 3.94 -8.41
N SER A 27 -12.10 4.04 -9.49
CA SER A 27 -11.49 5.29 -9.93
C SER A 27 -11.39 5.33 -11.45
N LYS A 28 -11.45 6.55 -12.00
CA LYS A 28 -11.19 6.82 -13.42
C LYS A 28 -9.76 7.27 -13.59
N VAL A 29 -9.07 6.70 -14.57
CA VAL A 29 -7.69 7.04 -14.90
C VAL A 29 -7.69 7.91 -16.16
N THR A 30 -6.91 8.98 -16.16
CA THR A 30 -6.59 9.77 -17.34
C THR A 30 -5.10 10.09 -17.33
N HIS A 31 -4.52 10.24 -18.50
CA HIS A 31 -3.11 10.58 -18.65
C HIS A 31 -2.99 11.99 -19.22
N ILE A 32 -2.04 12.76 -18.70
CA ILE A 32 -1.69 14.07 -19.24
C ILE A 32 -0.17 14.17 -19.39
N LYS A 33 0.27 15.02 -20.31
CA LYS A 33 1.68 15.38 -20.46
C LYS A 33 1.83 16.87 -20.16
N ASP A 34 2.64 17.21 -19.17
CA ASP A 34 2.99 18.60 -18.86
C ASP A 34 4.51 18.75 -18.77
N LYS A 35 5.04 19.74 -19.49
CA LYS A 35 6.50 20.03 -19.54
C LYS A 35 7.38 18.80 -19.84
N GLY A 36 6.88 17.89 -20.66
CA GLY A 36 7.59 16.66 -21.04
C GLY A 36 7.52 15.53 -20.02
N ILE A 37 6.82 15.70 -18.89
CA ILE A 37 6.58 14.67 -17.89
C ILE A 37 5.17 14.10 -18.10
N GLU A 38 5.06 12.79 -18.05
CA GLU A 38 3.78 12.08 -18.12
C GLU A 38 3.23 11.84 -16.73
N PHE A 39 1.95 12.15 -16.56
CA PHE A 39 1.23 12.00 -15.31
C PHE A 39 0.05 11.07 -15.52
N GLU A 40 -0.06 10.07 -14.66
CA GLU A 40 -1.30 9.34 -14.45
C GLU A 40 -2.13 10.05 -13.37
N ILE A 41 -3.33 10.50 -13.74
CA ILE A 41 -4.29 11.11 -12.82
C ILE A 41 -5.40 10.12 -12.55
N ARG A 42 -5.60 9.81 -11.28
CA ARG A 42 -6.65 8.90 -10.83
C ARG A 42 -7.72 9.63 -10.02
N LEU A 43 -8.92 9.74 -10.59
CA LEU A 43 -10.08 10.37 -9.97
C LEU A 43 -10.92 9.32 -9.23
N ALA A 44 -10.99 9.43 -7.89
CA ALA A 44 -11.77 8.55 -7.02
C ALA A 44 -12.83 9.35 -6.23
N PRO A 45 -14.03 9.62 -6.80
CA PRO A 45 -15.01 10.52 -6.18
C PRO A 45 -15.51 10.07 -4.80
N SER A 46 -15.54 8.75 -4.56
CA SER A 46 -15.95 8.19 -3.26
C SER A 46 -15.04 8.60 -2.11
N LEU A 47 -13.77 8.95 -2.38
CA LEU A 47 -12.84 9.43 -1.36
C LEU A 47 -13.17 10.81 -0.82
N ALA A 48 -13.91 11.63 -1.58
CA ALA A 48 -14.34 12.96 -1.14
C ALA A 48 -15.35 12.90 0.02
N LYS A 49 -16.00 11.75 0.23
CA LYS A 49 -17.00 11.53 1.30
C LYS A 49 -16.38 11.09 2.62
N LYS A 50 -15.05 10.88 2.70
CA LYS A 50 -14.39 10.63 3.99
C LYS A 50 -14.55 11.88 4.85
N PRO A 51 -14.88 11.77 6.15
CA PRO A 51 -14.92 12.93 7.02
C PRO A 51 -13.56 13.62 6.93
N THR A 52 -13.58 14.85 6.41
CA THR A 52 -12.47 15.79 6.52
C THR A 52 -12.40 16.15 8.00
N GLY A 53 -11.78 15.28 8.79
CA GLY A 53 -11.29 15.62 10.11
C GLY A 53 -10.31 16.76 9.91
N ASN A 54 -10.84 17.97 10.01
CA ASN A 54 -10.09 19.21 10.09
C ASN A 54 -8.96 18.98 11.08
N LEU A 55 -7.73 19.35 10.66
CA LEU A 55 -6.66 19.85 11.53
C LEU A 55 -6.80 19.41 12.99
N ARG A 56 -6.18 18.27 13.34
CA ARG A 56 -6.02 17.71 14.69
C ARG A 56 -6.34 18.76 15.76
N THR A 57 -7.57 18.79 16.27
CA THR A 57 -7.87 19.64 17.41
C THR A 57 -7.05 19.12 18.59
N LYS A 58 -6.57 20.02 19.47
CA LYS A 58 -5.75 19.64 20.63
C LYS A 58 -6.39 18.54 21.50
N ASP A 59 -7.71 18.38 21.42
CA ASP A 59 -8.48 17.35 22.12
C ASP A 59 -8.40 15.94 21.48
N GLU A 60 -8.05 15.81 20.19
CA GLU A 60 -7.81 14.50 19.55
C GLU A 60 -6.46 13.89 19.93
N LEU A 61 -5.50 14.70 20.39
CA LEU A 61 -4.22 14.24 20.93
C LEU A 61 -4.39 13.48 22.27
N GLN A 62 -5.56 13.59 22.91
CA GLN A 62 -5.89 12.89 24.16
C GLN A 62 -6.68 11.60 23.93
N GLN A 63 -7.03 11.26 22.68
CA GLN A 63 -7.63 9.96 22.39
C GLN A 63 -6.55 8.88 22.46
N LYS A 64 -6.90 7.77 23.14
CA LYS A 64 -6.09 6.54 23.28
C LYS A 64 -5.29 6.27 22.00
N PRO A 65 -4.03 5.80 22.09
CA PRO A 65 -3.23 5.48 20.92
C PRO A 65 -4.09 4.63 19.97
N LYS A 66 -4.30 5.14 18.75
CA LYS A 66 -5.03 4.40 17.72
C LYS A 66 -4.33 3.05 17.60
N ALA A 67 -5.08 1.97 17.82
CA ALA A 67 -4.56 0.62 17.66
C ALA A 67 -3.89 0.53 16.28
N ASP A 68 -2.69 -0.02 16.25
CA ASP A 68 -1.94 -0.22 15.03
C ASP A 68 -2.80 -1.07 14.06
N PRO A 69 -3.18 -0.56 12.88
CA PRO A 69 -4.02 -1.31 11.95
C PRO A 69 -3.32 -2.58 11.41
N PHE A 70 -2.02 -2.74 11.66
CA PHE A 70 -1.22 -3.89 11.26
C PHE A 70 -0.90 -4.83 12.43
N LEU A 71 -1.30 -4.50 13.68
CA LEU A 71 -1.07 -5.33 14.87
C LEU A 71 -2.29 -5.37 15.82
N PRO A 72 -2.97 -6.52 15.98
CA PRO A 72 -2.88 -7.70 15.12
C PRO A 72 -3.45 -7.42 13.72
N TYR A 73 -2.79 -7.92 12.67
CA TYR A 73 -3.27 -7.77 11.30
C TYR A 73 -4.46 -8.70 11.01
N ASN A 74 -5.26 -8.32 10.01
CA ASN A 74 -6.34 -9.15 9.50
C ASN A 74 -5.79 -10.33 8.68
N GLN A 75 -6.11 -11.56 9.09
CA GLN A 75 -5.67 -12.79 8.44
C GLN A 75 -6.21 -12.96 7.00
N ASP A 76 -7.36 -12.38 6.68
CA ASP A 76 -7.89 -12.38 5.32
C ASP A 76 -7.08 -11.46 4.39
N LEU A 77 -6.36 -10.47 4.94
CA LEU A 77 -5.47 -9.59 4.19
C LEU A 77 -4.02 -10.12 4.13
N PHE A 78 -3.67 -11.12 4.94
CA PHE A 78 -2.32 -11.68 4.96
C PHE A 78 -2.01 -12.52 3.71
N VAL A 79 -0.88 -12.20 3.06
CA VAL A 79 -0.36 -12.87 1.88
C VAL A 79 0.79 -13.81 2.26
N GLN A 80 1.87 -13.28 2.84
CA GLN A 80 3.04 -14.06 3.26
C GLN A 80 3.91 -13.28 4.25
N GLU A 81 4.92 -13.93 4.81
CA GLU A 81 5.92 -13.32 5.68
C GLU A 81 7.33 -13.52 5.11
N HIS A 82 8.26 -12.64 5.49
CA HIS A 82 9.70 -12.78 5.26
C HIS A 82 10.43 -12.08 6.40
N GLY A 83 11.31 -12.80 7.10
CA GLY A 83 12.03 -12.24 8.26
C GLY A 83 11.09 -11.59 9.28
N LYS A 84 11.34 -10.33 9.62
CA LYS A 84 10.53 -9.52 10.54
C LYS A 84 9.29 -8.86 9.92
N TYR A 85 8.93 -9.17 8.67
CA TYR A 85 7.85 -8.50 7.96
C TYR A 85 6.68 -9.43 7.59
N ASN A 86 5.49 -8.84 7.54
CA ASN A 86 4.28 -9.40 6.94
C ASN A 86 3.92 -8.62 5.68
N ILE A 87 3.51 -9.34 4.64
CA ILE A 87 2.91 -8.79 3.43
C ILE A 87 1.40 -8.89 3.54
N LEU A 88 0.76 -7.73 3.48
CA LEU A 88 -0.68 -7.58 3.63
C LEU A 88 -1.27 -6.91 2.38
N LEU A 89 -2.50 -7.23 2.05
CA LEU A 89 -3.30 -6.45 1.12
C LEU A 89 -3.73 -5.14 1.78
N ASN A 90 -3.65 -4.04 1.04
CA ASN A 90 -4.21 -2.78 1.49
C ASN A 90 -5.75 -2.88 1.54
N LYS A 91 -6.32 -2.75 2.74
CA LYS A 91 -7.76 -2.84 2.98
C LYS A 91 -8.58 -1.87 2.11
N PHE A 92 -8.05 -0.69 1.81
CA PHE A 92 -8.75 0.35 1.04
C PHE A 92 -7.95 0.67 -0.22
N CYS A 93 -7.83 -0.29 -1.11
CA CYS A 93 -7.00 -0.17 -2.30
C CYS A 93 -7.72 0.60 -3.42
N VAL A 94 -7.01 1.57 -3.99
CA VAL A 94 -7.41 2.28 -5.21
C VAL A 94 -6.82 1.62 -6.46
N VAL A 95 -5.63 1.02 -6.31
CA VAL A 95 -4.97 0.18 -7.32
C VAL A 95 -5.19 -1.29 -6.91
N PRO A 96 -5.67 -2.18 -7.80
CA PRO A 96 -5.83 -3.59 -7.48
C PRO A 96 -4.52 -4.21 -6.99
N HIS A 97 -4.61 -5.21 -6.11
CA HIS A 97 -3.43 -5.91 -5.58
C HIS A 97 -2.39 -5.03 -4.87
N HIS A 98 -2.77 -3.83 -4.41
CA HIS A 98 -1.88 -2.96 -3.64
C HIS A 98 -1.48 -3.67 -2.33
N LEU A 99 -0.16 -3.82 -2.11
CA LEU A 99 0.39 -4.49 -0.93
C LEU A 99 1.01 -3.51 0.06
N ILE A 100 1.06 -3.95 1.31
CA ILE A 100 1.72 -3.30 2.44
C ILE A 100 2.76 -4.28 3.01
N ILE A 101 4.01 -3.84 3.13
CA ILE A 101 5.01 -4.49 3.99
C ILE A 101 4.91 -3.85 5.37
N ALA A 102 4.48 -4.62 6.37
CA ALA A 102 4.40 -4.19 7.76
C ALA A 102 5.38 -5.00 8.62
N THR A 103 6.02 -4.36 9.59
CA THR A 103 6.83 -5.06 10.59
C THR A 103 5.94 -5.90 11.53
N LYS A 104 6.46 -7.03 12.00
CA LYS A 104 5.79 -7.91 12.98
C LYS A 104 5.72 -7.27 14.36
N ASP A 105 6.70 -6.44 14.68
CA ASP A 105 6.75 -5.62 15.87
C ASP A 105 6.55 -4.15 15.51
N PHE A 106 6.09 -3.34 16.46
CA PHE A 106 5.91 -1.91 16.23
C PHE A 106 7.25 -1.21 16.00
N GLU A 107 7.39 -0.58 14.84
CA GLU A 107 8.51 0.30 14.47
C GLU A 107 7.93 1.63 13.97
N LYS A 108 8.58 2.77 14.26
CA LYS A 108 7.99 4.07 13.89
C LYS A 108 8.16 4.31 12.40
N GLN A 109 7.10 4.78 11.75
CA GLN A 109 7.12 5.23 10.34
C GLN A 109 8.14 6.37 10.08
N THR A 110 8.57 7.08 11.12
CA THR A 110 9.58 8.13 11.05
C THR A 110 11.01 7.61 11.13
N ASP A 111 11.19 6.34 11.47
CA ASP A 111 12.52 5.74 11.51
C ASP A 111 13.02 5.56 10.06
N PRO A 112 14.30 5.83 9.78
CA PRO A 112 14.86 5.69 8.45
C PRO A 112 14.93 4.22 8.03
N LEU A 113 14.89 3.98 6.71
CA LEU A 113 15.09 2.64 6.15
C LEU A 113 16.46 2.09 6.57
N ASN A 114 16.46 0.87 7.10
CA ASN A 114 17.64 0.08 7.39
C ASN A 114 17.93 -0.92 6.25
N PRO A 115 19.12 -1.57 6.22
CA PRO A 115 19.45 -2.52 5.16
C PRO A 115 18.51 -3.74 5.06
N GLU A 116 17.94 -4.21 6.17
CA GLU A 116 16.98 -5.32 6.20
C GLU A 116 15.66 -4.90 5.53
N ASP A 117 15.22 -3.65 5.70
CA ASP A 117 14.04 -3.12 5.02
C ASP A 117 14.26 -3.17 3.50
N LEU A 118 15.41 -2.68 3.02
CA LEU A 118 15.77 -2.67 1.60
C LEU A 118 15.88 -4.08 1.01
N GLU A 119 16.47 -5.02 1.74
CA GLU A 119 16.55 -6.43 1.34
C GLU A 119 15.16 -7.03 1.17
N SER A 120 14.27 -6.80 2.14
CA SER A 120 12.92 -7.35 2.11
C SER A 120 12.08 -6.74 1.00
N ILE A 121 12.18 -5.41 0.78
CA ILE A 121 11.56 -4.74 -0.37
C ILE A 121 12.01 -5.38 -1.68
N TRP A 122 13.33 -5.55 -1.84
CA TRP A 122 13.91 -6.16 -3.03
C TRP A 122 13.45 -7.61 -3.22
N HIS A 123 13.41 -8.41 -2.13
CA HIS A 123 12.94 -9.79 -2.13
C HIS A 123 11.51 -9.91 -2.68
N PHE A 124 10.59 -9.03 -2.27
CA PHE A 124 9.21 -9.04 -2.77
C PHE A 124 9.08 -8.46 -4.18
N MET A 125 9.79 -7.37 -4.50
CA MET A 125 9.83 -6.82 -5.86
C MET A 125 10.29 -7.86 -6.88
N MET A 126 11.28 -8.68 -6.51
CA MET A 126 11.82 -9.73 -7.38
C MET A 126 10.88 -10.90 -7.59
N GLN A 127 9.81 -11.04 -6.81
CA GLN A 127 8.77 -12.05 -7.03
C GLN A 127 7.70 -11.58 -8.01
N ILE A 128 7.65 -10.29 -8.35
CA ILE A 128 6.73 -9.73 -9.32
C ILE A 128 7.41 -9.73 -10.69
N LYS A 129 6.85 -10.46 -11.65
CA LYS A 129 7.45 -10.68 -12.98
C LYS A 129 6.51 -10.34 -14.12
N SER A 130 5.20 -10.31 -13.90
CA SER A 130 4.26 -10.03 -14.99
C SER A 130 4.22 -8.56 -15.38
N GLN A 131 4.60 -7.62 -14.51
CA GLN A 131 4.75 -6.21 -14.89
C GLN A 131 5.66 -5.43 -13.91
N PRO A 132 6.02 -4.17 -14.22
CA PRO A 132 6.79 -3.32 -13.33
C PRO A 132 6.06 -3.07 -12.00
N SER A 133 6.83 -2.92 -10.95
CA SER A 133 6.34 -2.60 -9.61
C SER A 133 7.02 -1.35 -9.06
N LEU A 134 6.30 -0.62 -8.22
CA LEU A 134 6.82 0.52 -7.48
C LEU A 134 6.64 0.27 -5.99
N ALA A 135 7.75 0.37 -5.26
CA ALA A 135 7.80 0.39 -3.80
C ALA A 135 8.05 1.83 -3.34
N PHE A 136 7.31 2.32 -2.34
CA PHE A 136 7.52 3.66 -1.79
C PHE A 136 7.30 3.73 -0.27
N PHE A 137 8.12 4.54 0.39
CA PHE A 137 8.10 4.74 1.84
C PHE A 137 7.83 6.21 2.17
N ASN A 138 6.77 6.47 2.92
CA ASN A 138 6.39 7.83 3.34
C ASN A 138 6.90 8.08 4.76
N CYS A 139 8.05 8.74 4.89
CA CYS A 139 8.69 9.01 6.19
C CYS A 139 8.45 10.46 6.66
N GLY A 140 7.95 10.63 7.87
CA GLY A 140 7.75 11.96 8.48
C GLY A 140 6.33 12.53 8.31
N GLU A 141 6.01 13.57 9.08
CA GLU A 141 4.64 14.10 9.20
C GLU A 141 4.08 14.69 7.90
N LEU A 142 4.94 15.25 7.06
CA LEU A 142 4.56 15.91 5.80
C LEU A 142 4.60 14.96 4.59
N SER A 143 4.90 13.67 4.79
CA SER A 143 5.05 12.68 3.71
C SER A 143 3.74 12.08 3.22
N GLY A 144 2.61 12.42 3.85
CA GLY A 144 1.32 11.76 3.61
C GLY A 144 1.16 10.41 4.33
N ALA A 145 2.07 10.07 5.26
CA ALA A 145 1.92 8.93 6.15
C ALA A 145 0.61 8.99 6.96
N ARG A 146 -0.09 7.85 7.05
CA ARG A 146 -1.37 7.72 7.78
C ARG A 146 -1.31 6.73 8.94
N SER A 147 -0.22 5.98 9.07
CA SER A 147 0.06 5.09 10.19
C SER A 147 1.27 5.59 10.97
N GLN A 148 1.32 5.25 12.26
CA GLN A 148 2.53 5.43 13.07
C GLN A 148 3.52 4.29 12.86
N SER A 149 3.06 3.16 12.30
CA SER A 149 3.85 1.94 12.12
C SER A 149 4.50 1.90 10.76
N PHE A 150 5.69 1.29 10.70
CA PHE A 150 6.47 1.11 9.49
C PHE A 150 5.68 0.33 8.42
N VAL A 151 5.39 1.02 7.32
CA VAL A 151 4.63 0.53 6.17
C VAL A 151 5.31 0.98 4.90
N LEU A 152 5.62 0.01 4.05
CA LEU A 152 5.95 0.25 2.67
C LEU A 152 4.80 -0.17 1.76
N GLN A 153 4.44 0.69 0.81
CA GLN A 153 3.34 0.47 -0.11
C GLN A 153 3.85 0.05 -1.48
N PHE A 154 3.15 -0.92 -2.07
CA PHE A 154 3.43 -1.46 -3.40
C PHE A 154 2.27 -1.20 -4.34
N ASN A 155 2.60 -0.67 -5.52
CA ASN A 155 1.64 -0.60 -6.63
C ASN A 155 2.05 -1.56 -7.75
N TYR A 156 1.07 -2.34 -8.20
CA TYR A 156 1.12 -3.19 -9.39
C TYR A 156 0.11 -2.58 -10.38
N ASP A 157 0.57 -1.70 -11.29
CA ASP A 157 -0.28 -1.21 -12.41
C ASP A 157 0.26 -1.62 -13.79
N SER A 158 -0.64 -2.12 -14.63
CA SER A 158 -0.44 -2.57 -16.01
C SER A 158 0.07 -1.48 -16.96
N TYR A 159 -0.10 -0.20 -16.60
CA TYR A 159 0.30 0.93 -17.43
C TYR A 159 1.80 1.25 -17.43
N MET A 160 2.60 0.64 -16.55
CA MET A 160 4.06 0.85 -16.54
C MET A 160 4.80 0.21 -17.74
N VAL A 161 4.07 -0.37 -18.71
CA VAL A 161 4.61 -1.19 -19.80
C VAL A 161 4.50 -0.52 -21.19
N ASN A 162 3.71 0.55 -21.36
CA ASN A 162 3.29 0.98 -22.69
C ASN A 162 4.20 1.97 -23.45
N ASP A 163 5.37 2.36 -22.95
CA ASP A 163 6.30 3.24 -23.69
C ASP A 163 7.70 2.64 -23.90
N ARG A 164 7.72 1.45 -24.50
CA ARG A 164 8.89 0.98 -25.26
C ARG A 164 8.46 0.51 -26.66
N THR A 165 8.07 1.45 -27.49
CA THR A 165 8.10 1.33 -28.96
C THR A 165 8.74 2.56 -29.56
#